data_AF-A0A7W7W5F6-F1
#
_entry.id   AF-A0A7W7W5F6-F1
#
_cell.length_a   1.000
_cell.length_b   1.000
_cell.length_c   1.000
_cell.angle_alpha   90.00
_cell.angle_beta   90.00
_cell.angle_gamma   90.00
#
_symmetry.space_group_name_H-M   'P 1'
#
loop_
_entity.id
_entity.type
_entity.pdbx_description
1 polymer ?
#
loop_
_entity_poly.entity_id
_entity_poly.type
_entity_poly.pdbx_seq_one_letter_code
_entity_poly.pdbx_strand_id
1 'polypeptide(L)'
;MRTSLRRDLKAALKARDRVSITALRSALAAIENAEALPADHLRRTTENEHVAGAAAGVGATEAERRQLTDTELHAIVEKEAHDRSAAAGEYERLGRHDRAESLRSEADVLSRYLG
;
A
#
# COMPACT_ATOMS: atom_id res chain seq x y z
N MET A 1 -9.03 -4.13 -9.47
CA MET A 1 -7.66 -3.53 -9.44
C MET A 1 -6.52 -4.52 -9.11
N ARG A 2 -6.59 -5.30 -8.02
CA ARG A 2 -5.52 -6.23 -7.58
C ARG A 2 -5.00 -7.18 -8.66
N THR A 3 -5.90 -7.76 -9.45
CA THR A 3 -5.52 -8.68 -10.55
C THR A 3 -4.64 -7.99 -11.58
N SER A 4 -4.94 -6.72 -11.92
CA SER A 4 -4.14 -5.92 -12.84
C SER A 4 -2.73 -5.66 -12.29
N LEU A 5 -2.61 -5.26 -11.02
CA LEU A 5 -1.32 -5.07 -10.35
C LEU A 5 -0.46 -6.34 -10.40
N ARG A 6 -1.05 -7.51 -10.10
CA ARG A 6 -0.32 -8.80 -10.15
C ARG A 6 0.10 -9.19 -11.57
N ARG A 7 -0.77 -8.97 -12.56
CA ARG A 7 -0.46 -9.23 -13.97
C ARG A 7 0.69 -8.34 -14.43
N ASP A 8 0.64 -7.05 -14.11
CA ASP A 8 1.60 -6.08 -14.59
C ASP A 8 2.94 -6.21 -13.85
N LEU A 9 2.94 -6.67 -12.59
CA LEU A 9 4.17 -7.07 -11.90
C LEU A 9 4.90 -8.21 -12.64
N LYS A 10 4.16 -9.21 -13.14
CA LYS A 10 4.76 -10.30 -13.94
C LYS A 10 5.36 -9.76 -15.25
N ALA A 11 4.67 -8.82 -15.90
CA ALA A 11 5.17 -8.17 -17.10
C ALA A 11 6.44 -7.34 -16.82
N ALA A 12 6.44 -6.56 -15.74
CA ALA A 12 7.58 -5.76 -15.30
C ALA A 12 8.80 -6.63 -14.96
N LEU A 13 8.60 -7.76 -14.28
CA LEU A 13 9.66 -8.74 -14.01
C LEU A 13 10.29 -9.29 -15.31
N LYS A 14 9.46 -9.59 -16.31
CA LYS A 14 9.94 -10.05 -17.63
C LYS A 14 10.72 -8.96 -18.37
N ALA A 15 10.25 -7.72 -18.29
CA ALA A 15 10.89 -6.56 -18.91
C ALA A 15 12.09 -6.02 -18.11
N ARG A 16 12.33 -6.54 -16.89
CA ARG A 16 13.32 -6.03 -15.92
C ARG A 16 13.13 -4.54 -15.59
N ASP A 17 11.89 -4.07 -15.63
CA ASP A 17 11.53 -2.70 -15.25
C ASP A 17 11.56 -2.55 -13.71
N ARG A 18 12.69 -2.07 -13.18
CA ARG A 18 12.92 -1.99 -11.73
C ARG A 18 11.98 -1.00 -11.04
N VAL A 19 11.58 0.07 -11.72
CA VAL A 19 10.67 1.08 -11.17
C VAL A 19 9.30 0.45 -10.97
N SER A 20 8.76 -0.15 -12.03
CA SER A 20 7.46 -0.83 -11.94
C SER A 20 7.47 -1.99 -10.95
N ILE A 21 8.54 -2.79 -10.91
CA ILE A 21 8.67 -3.89 -9.94
C ILE A 21 8.59 -3.37 -8.50
N THR A 22 9.31 -2.29 -8.19
CA THR A 22 9.38 -1.74 -6.83
C THR A 22 8.04 -1.17 -6.40
N ALA A 23 7.44 -0.32 -7.24
CA ALA A 23 6.14 0.29 -7.00
C ALA A 23 5.05 -0.77 -6.80
N LEU A 24 4.94 -1.72 -7.73
CA LEU A 24 3.87 -2.73 -7.72
C LEU A 24 3.99 -3.72 -6.56
N ARG A 25 5.21 -4.09 -6.16
CA ARG A 25 5.42 -4.95 -4.98
C ARG A 25 5.04 -4.25 -3.69
N SER A 26 5.42 -2.99 -3.53
CA SER A 26 5.05 -2.20 -2.36
C SER A 26 3.54 -2.04 -2.25
N ALA A 27 2.86 -1.69 -3.36
CA ALA A 27 1.41 -1.55 -3.36
C ALA A 27 0.71 -2.87 -3.02
N LEU A 28 1.14 -4.00 -3.59
CA LEU A 28 0.58 -5.30 -3.25
C LEU A 28 0.78 -5.67 -1.77
N ALA A 29 1.96 -5.37 -1.21
CA ALA A 29 2.25 -5.57 0.20
C ALA A 29 1.39 -4.67 1.10
N ALA A 30 1.18 -3.40 0.73
CA ALA A 30 0.30 -2.49 1.47
C ALA A 30 -1.16 -3.00 1.50
N ILE A 31 -1.65 -3.52 0.38
CA ILE A 31 -2.99 -4.12 0.31
C ILE A 31 -3.05 -5.40 1.16
N GLU A 32 -2.03 -6.28 1.09
CA GLU A 32 -1.96 -7.49 1.91
C GLU A 32 -1.90 -7.17 3.42
N ASN A 33 -1.19 -6.10 3.81
CA ASN A 33 -1.17 -5.60 5.17
C ASN A 33 -2.55 -5.09 5.62
N ALA A 34 -3.27 -4.38 4.75
CA ALA A 34 -4.61 -3.89 5.05
C ALA A 34 -5.64 -5.03 5.22
N GLU A 35 -5.49 -6.14 4.47
CA GLU A 35 -6.31 -7.34 4.65
C GLU A 35 -6.00 -8.10 5.95
N ALA A 36 -4.77 -7.97 6.46
CA ALA A 36 -4.33 -8.60 7.69
C ALA A 36 -4.77 -7.86 8.96
N LEU A 37 -5.25 -6.61 8.86
CA LEU A 37 -5.72 -5.84 10.01
C LEU A 37 -7.16 -6.25 10.38
N PRO A 38 -7.41 -6.76 11.61
CA PRO A 38 -8.76 -7.11 12.05
C PRO A 38 -9.68 -5.87 12.12
N ALA A 39 -10.96 -6.05 11.79
CA ALA A 39 -11.97 -5.01 11.60
C ALA A 39 -12.14 -4.03 12.78
N ASP A 40 -11.69 -4.42 13.98
CA ASP A 40 -11.75 -3.62 15.20
C ASP A 40 -10.78 -2.41 15.18
N HIS A 41 -9.74 -2.45 14.33
CA HIS A 41 -8.71 -1.41 14.33
C HIS A 41 -9.13 -0.09 13.67
N LEU A 42 -10.13 -0.10 12.75
CA LEU A 42 -10.67 1.11 12.12
C LEU A 42 -11.73 1.83 12.98
N ARG A 43 -12.40 1.10 13.89
CA ARG A 43 -13.30 1.71 14.88
C ARG A 43 -12.54 2.35 16.04
N ARG A 44 -11.39 1.76 16.40
CA ARG A 44 -10.53 2.25 17.47
C ARG A 44 -9.78 3.54 17.14
N THR A 45 -9.67 3.94 15.86
CA THR A 45 -9.13 5.27 15.51
C THR A 45 -10.17 6.39 15.66
N THR A 46 -11.47 6.06 15.69
CA THR A 46 -12.55 7.02 15.97
C THR A 46 -12.96 7.06 17.44
N GLU A 47 -12.62 6.02 18.20
CA GLU A 47 -13.02 5.84 19.61
C GLU A 47 -11.78 5.64 20.48
N ASN A 48 -10.99 6.69 20.64
CA ASN A 48 -9.80 6.65 21.49
C ASN A 48 -10.19 6.97 22.93
N GLU A 49 -10.88 6.03 23.61
CA GLU A 49 -11.10 6.12 25.06
C GLU A 49 -11.39 4.72 25.66
N HIS A 50 -10.53 4.31 26.60
CA HIS A 50 -10.61 3.13 27.49
C HIS A 50 -9.94 1.83 27.01
N VAL A 51 -8.67 1.68 27.41
CA VAL A 51 -7.93 0.41 27.42
C VAL A 51 -8.30 -0.37 28.68
N ALA A 52 -8.99 -1.51 28.52
CA ALA A 52 -9.04 -2.57 29.51
C ALA A 52 -9.30 -3.94 28.83
N GLY A 53 -8.49 -4.94 29.18
CA GLY A 53 -8.81 -6.35 28.94
C GLY A 53 -7.83 -7.10 28.05
N ALA A 54 -6.69 -7.49 28.62
CA ALA A 54 -5.91 -8.60 28.09
C ALA A 54 -6.65 -9.93 28.35
N ALA A 55 -6.41 -10.89 27.44
CA ALA A 55 -6.63 -12.33 27.51
C ALA A 55 -7.98 -12.90 27.02
N ALA A 56 -7.98 -13.45 25.79
CA ALA A 56 -8.58 -14.75 25.46
C ALA A 56 -8.22 -15.18 24.02
N GLY A 57 -7.68 -16.39 23.85
CA GLY A 57 -7.87 -17.18 22.62
C GLY A 57 -6.70 -17.26 21.63
N VAL A 58 -5.66 -18.03 21.97
CA VAL A 58 -4.82 -18.72 20.98
C VAL A 58 -5.70 -19.80 20.34
N GLY A 59 -6.03 -19.70 19.04
CA GLY A 59 -6.75 -20.80 18.36
C GLY A 59 -7.51 -20.53 17.06
N ALA A 60 -7.42 -19.34 16.45
CA ALA A 60 -8.06 -19.09 15.15
C ALA A 60 -7.28 -18.03 14.34
N THR A 61 -6.02 -18.31 14.00
CA THR A 61 -5.23 -17.51 13.03
C THR A 61 -5.73 -17.68 11.59
N GLU A 62 -7.03 -17.82 11.45
CA GLU A 62 -7.82 -17.75 10.24
C GLU A 62 -8.60 -16.44 10.39
N ALA A 63 -7.85 -15.33 10.46
CA ALA A 63 -8.42 -14.04 10.14
C ALA A 63 -8.97 -14.21 8.73
N GLU A 64 -10.28 -14.41 8.65
CA GLU A 64 -11.07 -14.41 7.44
C GLU A 64 -10.64 -13.17 6.66
N ARG A 65 -9.73 -13.35 5.68
CA ARG A 65 -9.03 -12.25 5.02
C ARG A 65 -10.10 -11.27 4.57
N ARG A 66 -10.14 -10.09 5.19
CA ARG A 66 -11.11 -9.06 4.85
C ARG A 66 -11.00 -8.82 3.36
N GLN A 67 -12.07 -9.08 2.61
CA GLN A 67 -12.09 -8.70 1.20
C GLN A 67 -12.21 -7.19 1.16
N LEU A 68 -11.12 -6.52 0.78
CA LEU A 68 -11.14 -5.08 0.59
C LEU A 68 -12.07 -4.75 -0.58
N THR A 69 -12.92 -3.75 -0.37
CA THR A 69 -13.76 -3.16 -1.42
C THR A 69 -12.91 -2.43 -2.45
N ASP A 70 -13.42 -2.26 -3.67
CA ASP A 70 -12.68 -1.53 -4.71
C ASP A 70 -12.31 -0.10 -4.27
N THR A 71 -13.14 0.55 -3.46
CA THR A 71 -12.84 1.86 -2.85
C THR A 71 -11.67 1.80 -1.87
N GLU A 72 -11.63 0.80 -1.00
CA GLU A 72 -10.50 0.62 -0.06
C GLU A 72 -9.20 0.28 -0.80
N LEU A 73 -9.28 -0.55 -1.84
CA LEU A 73 -8.15 -0.82 -2.72
C LEU A 73 -7.64 0.48 -3.35
N HIS A 74 -8.53 1.28 -3.94
CA HIS A 74 -8.20 2.55 -4.58
C HIS A 74 -7.55 3.53 -3.59
N ALA A 75 -8.13 3.69 -2.41
CA ALA A 75 -7.58 4.54 -1.35
C ALA A 75 -6.17 4.11 -0.90
N ILE A 76 -5.90 2.79 -0.83
CA ILE A 76 -4.56 2.29 -0.50
C ILE A 76 -3.55 2.66 -1.59
N VAL A 77 -3.89 2.46 -2.86
CA VAL A 77 -2.97 2.79 -3.97
C VAL A 77 -2.78 4.29 -4.12
N GLU A 78 -3.82 5.09 -3.89
CA GLU A 78 -3.75 6.55 -3.87
C GLU A 78 -2.80 7.02 -2.78
N LYS A 79 -2.95 6.49 -1.55
CA LYS A 79 -2.04 6.78 -0.46
C LYS A 79 -0.59 6.41 -0.80
N GLU A 80 -0.36 5.23 -1.37
CA GLU A 80 0.98 4.79 -1.76
C GLU A 80 1.62 5.66 -2.85
N ALA A 81 0.82 6.20 -3.79
CA ALA A 81 1.28 7.14 -4.81
C ALA A 81 1.59 8.53 -4.22
N HIS A 82 0.73 9.00 -3.32
CA HIS A 82 0.91 10.25 -2.60
C HIS A 82 2.18 10.22 -1.72
N ASP A 83 2.37 9.17 -0.94
CA ASP A 83 3.53 9.04 -0.04
C ASP A 83 4.86 9.06 -0.81
N ARG A 84 4.89 8.47 -2.01
CA ARG A 84 6.06 8.53 -2.91
C ARG A 84 6.30 9.93 -3.45
N SER A 85 5.25 10.61 -3.88
CA SER A 85 5.34 12.00 -4.36
C SER A 85 5.82 12.95 -3.25
N ALA A 86 5.30 12.77 -2.03
CA ALA A 86 5.73 13.54 -0.86
C ALA A 86 7.21 13.28 -0.54
N ALA A 87 7.61 12.01 -0.46
CA ALA A 87 9.01 11.64 -0.24
C ALA A 87 9.94 12.17 -1.34
N ALA A 88 9.49 12.19 -2.60
CA ALA A 88 10.25 12.78 -3.69
C ALA A 88 10.51 14.28 -3.46
N GLY A 89 9.49 15.03 -3.02
CA GLY A 89 9.63 16.43 -2.64
C GLY A 89 10.64 16.64 -1.50
N GLU A 90 10.63 15.77 -0.49
CA GLU A 90 11.63 15.79 0.59
C GLU A 90 13.05 15.60 0.06
N TYR A 91 13.27 14.59 -0.79
CA TYR A 91 14.58 14.33 -1.38
C TYR A 91 15.07 15.47 -2.28
N GLU A 92 14.16 16.10 -3.03
CA GLU A 92 14.47 17.25 -3.87
C GLU A 92 14.93 18.46 -3.04
N ARG A 93 14.24 18.75 -1.92
CA ARG A 93 14.66 19.80 -0.98
C ARG A 93 16.04 19.54 -0.36
N LEU A 94 16.45 18.27 -0.27
CA LEU A 94 17.77 17.85 0.20
C LEU A 94 18.83 17.72 -0.91
N GLY A 95 18.51 18.16 -2.14
CA GLY A 95 19.42 18.11 -3.30
C GLY A 95 19.66 16.69 -3.85
N ARG A 96 18.83 15.71 -3.46
CA ARG A 96 18.93 14.31 -3.89
C ARG A 96 18.03 14.03 -5.10
N HIS A 97 18.30 14.72 -6.21
CA HIS A 97 17.43 14.72 -7.39
C HIS A 97 17.19 13.33 -8.00
N ASP A 98 18.21 12.48 -8.11
CA ASP A 98 18.06 11.12 -8.66
C ASP A 98 17.07 10.27 -7.85
N ARG A 99 17.05 10.44 -6.52
CA ARG A 99 16.11 9.74 -5.63
C ARG A 99 14.70 10.30 -5.75
N ALA A 100 14.58 11.62 -5.88
CA ALA A 100 13.30 12.27 -6.14
C ALA A 100 12.69 11.79 -7.47
N GLU A 101 13.48 11.75 -8.55
CA GLU A 101 13.05 11.28 -9.86
C GLU A 101 12.62 9.80 -9.84
N SER A 102 13.38 8.95 -9.15
CA SER A 102 13.03 7.53 -8.98
C SER A 102 11.67 7.38 -8.28
N LEU A 103 11.44 8.12 -7.19
CA LEU A 103 10.17 8.08 -6.44
C LEU A 103 8.99 8.66 -7.21
N ARG A 104 9.21 9.73 -8.00
CA ARG A 104 8.19 10.26 -8.93
C ARG A 104 7.80 9.22 -9.96
N SER A 105 8.79 8.55 -10.55
CA SER A 105 8.55 7.48 -11.53
C SER A 105 7.76 6.31 -10.92
N GLU A 106 8.03 5.95 -9.66
CA GLU A 106 7.23 4.95 -8.95
C GLU A 106 5.79 5.43 -8.69
N ALA A 107 5.59 6.69 -8.28
CA ALA A 107 4.26 7.27 -8.09
C ALA A 107 3.46 7.26 -9.40
N ASP A 108 4.09 7.63 -10.52
CA ASP A 108 3.48 7.62 -11.85
C ASP A 108 3.05 6.21 -12.29
N VAL A 109 3.78 5.16 -11.90
CA VAL A 109 3.35 3.78 -12.13
C VAL A 109 2.06 3.48 -11.37
N LEU A 110 1.96 3.88 -10.10
CA LEU A 110 0.79 3.62 -9.26
C LEU A 110 -0.44 4.43 -9.70
N SER A 111 -0.26 5.68 -10.12
CA SER A 111 -1.33 6.56 -10.58
C SER A 111 -2.10 6.02 -11.79
N ARG A 112 -1.49 5.14 -12.60
CA ARG A 112 -2.15 4.48 -13.74
C ARG A 112 -3.30 3.55 -13.33
N TYR A 113 -3.36 3.16 -12.06
CA TYR A 113 -4.41 2.29 -11.52
C TYR A 113 -5.54 3.06 -10.82
N LEU A 114 -5.45 4.39 -10.76
CA LEU A 114 -6.40 5.26 -10.07
C LEU A 114 -7.46 5.89 -10.99
N GLY A 115 -7.42 5.59 -12.29
CA GLY A 115 -8.36 6.09 -13.31
C GLY A 115 -9.29 5.04 -13.89
#